data_AF-A0A920F834-F1
#
_entry.id   AF-A0A920F834-F1
#
_cell.length_a   1.000
_cell.length_b   1.000
_cell.length_c   1.000
_cell.angle_alpha   90.00
_cell.angle_beta   90.00
_cell.angle_gamma   90.00
#
_symmetry.space_group_name_H-M   'P 1'
#
loop_
_entity.id
_entity.type
_entity.pdbx_description
1 polymer ?
#
loop_
_entity_poly.entity_id
_entity_poly.type
_entity_poly.pdbx_seq_one_letter_code
_entity_poly.pdbx_strand_id
1 'polypeptide(L)' 'MKLEILGLFTVKIEPTRIDDVKIVWPDKFGDHRGFFSETFNSEKFKLSGLDLSFCQDNHSLSEKAGTLRVHFR' A
#
# COMPACT_ATOMS: atom_id res chain seq x y z
N MET A 1 21.14 3.49 8.20
CA MET A 1 21.58 4.37 7.07
C MET A 1 21.30 3.82 5.67
N LYS A 2 22.01 2.83 5.11
CA LYS A 2 21.79 2.43 3.68
C LYS A 2 20.40 1.84 3.39
N LEU A 3 19.84 1.05 4.31
CA LEU A 3 18.51 0.45 4.20
C LEU A 3 17.37 1.46 4.45
N GLU A 4 17.58 2.43 5.34
CA GLU A 4 16.61 3.50 5.61
C GLU A 4 16.50 4.48 4.44
N ILE A 5 17.61 4.76 3.76
CA ILE A 5 17.61 5.57 2.54
C ILE A 5 16.89 4.83 1.41
N LEU A 6 16.98 3.49 1.33
CA LEU A 6 16.22 2.73 0.34
C LEU A 6 14.71 2.83 0.59
N GLY A 7 14.27 2.82 1.85
CA GLY A 7 12.85 2.98 2.23
C GLY A 7 12.28 4.35 1.86
N LEU A 8 13.11 5.38 1.69
CA LEU A 8 12.67 6.69 1.19
C LEU A 8 12.33 6.68 -0.31
N PHE A 9 12.84 5.72 -1.08
CA PHE A 9 12.67 5.64 -2.54
C PHE A 9 11.92 4.38 -3.01
N THR A 10 11.68 3.41 -2.12
CA THR A 10 11.03 2.14 -2.44
C THR A 10 9.98 1.83 -1.38
N VAL A 11 8.92 1.12 -1.78
CA VAL A 11 7.91 0.64 -0.84
C VAL A 11 8.29 -0.76 -0.38
N LYS A 12 8.06 -1.08 0.90
CA LYS A 12 8.32 -2.43 1.41
C LYS A 12 7.24 -3.39 0.89
N ILE A 13 7.69 -4.46 0.23
CA ILE A 13 6.85 -5.49 -0.38
C ILE A 13 7.13 -6.85 0.27
N GLU A 14 6.07 -7.59 0.58
CA GLU A 14 6.13 -8.97 1.07
C GLU A 14 5.37 -9.92 0.12
N PRO A 15 5.96 -11.08 -0.24
CA PRO A 15 5.29 -12.06 -1.09
C PRO A 15 4.15 -12.76 -0.34
N THR A 16 3.18 -13.26 -1.10
CA THR A 16 2.11 -14.11 -0.55
C THR A 16 2.18 -15.51 -1.17
N ARG A 17 1.23 -16.38 -0.79
CA ARG A 17 1.09 -17.71 -1.39
C ARG A 17 0.56 -17.70 -2.82
N ILE A 18 0.04 -16.57 -3.29
CA ILE A 18 -0.38 -16.38 -4.68
C ILE A 18 0.67 -15.47 -5.31
N ASP A 19 1.36 -15.97 -6.34
CA ASP A 19 2.58 -15.34 -6.85
C ASP A 19 2.38 -13.88 -7.26
N ASP A 20 1.26 -13.54 -7.91
CA ASP A 20 1.01 -12.16 -8.37
C ASP A 20 0.38 -11.25 -7.29
N VAL A 21 0.09 -11.79 -6.10
CA VAL A 21 -0.48 -11.02 -4.99
C VAL A 21 0.62 -10.65 -4.01
N LYS A 22 0.74 -9.36 -3.71
CA LYS A 22 1.76 -8.79 -2.83
C LYS A 22 1.11 -8.06 -1.65
N ILE A 23 1.76 -8.10 -0.48
CA ILE A 23 1.45 -7.20 0.64
C ILE A 23 2.38 -6.00 0.53
N VAL A 24 1.80 -4.80 0.54
CA VAL A 24 2.55 -3.54 0.50
C VAL A 24 2.42 -2.84 1.85
N TRP A 25 3.55 -2.47 2.44
CA TRP A 25 3.61 -1.74 3.69
C TRP A 25 3.93 -0.26 3.41
N PRO A 26 2.93 0.63 3.44
CA PRO A 26 3.17 2.06 3.21
C PRO A 26 3.87 2.69 4.40
N ASP A 27 4.66 3.73 4.12
CA ASP A 27 5.27 4.54 5.15
C ASP A 27 4.18 5.23 5.99
N LYS A 28 4.37 5.26 7.32
CA LYS A 28 3.48 5.93 8.26
C LYS A 28 4.29 6.87 9.13
N PHE A 29 3.91 8.15 9.11
CA PHE A 29 4.52 9.21 9.90
C PHE A 29 3.51 9.67 10.95
N GLY A 30 3.78 9.37 12.21
CA GLY A 30 2.87 9.67 13.32
C GLY A 30 3.34 10.87 14.14
N ASP A 31 2.38 11.66 14.63
CA ASP A 31 2.59 12.68 15.67
C ASP A 31 1.38 12.77 16.62
N HIS A 32 1.36 13.73 17.53
CA HIS A 32 0.28 13.90 18.52
C HIS A 32 -1.11 14.17 17.93
N ARG A 33 -1.21 14.56 16.65
CA ARG A 33 -2.46 14.84 15.94
C ARG A 33 -3.03 13.62 15.23
N GLY A 34 -2.23 12.56 15.10
CA GLY A 34 -2.59 11.36 14.35
C GLY A 34 -1.42 10.85 13.50
N PHE A 35 -1.71 10.41 12.28
CA PHE A 35 -0.69 9.94 11.35
C PHE A 35 -0.98 10.38 9.92
N PHE A 36 0.07 10.47 9.13
CA PHE A 36 0.04 10.58 7.68
C PHE A 36 0.62 9.30 7.07
N SER A 37 0.03 8.83 5.97
CA SER A 37 0.55 7.67 5.24
C SER A 37 0.45 7.92 3.75
N GLU A 38 1.58 7.80 3.07
CA GLU A 38 1.63 7.79 1.61
C GLU A 38 1.28 6.38 1.14
N THR A 39 -0.02 6.12 0.92
CA THR A 39 -0.53 4.79 0.57
C THR A 39 -0.21 4.38 -0.86
N PHE A 40 0.03 5.34 -1.75
CA PHE A 40 0.46 5.11 -3.12
C PHE A 40 1.39 6.23 -3.60
N ASN A 41 2.49 5.84 -4.26
CA ASN A 41 3.39 6.72 -5.00
C ASN A 41 3.90 5.93 -6.21
N SER A 42 3.58 6.40 -7.41
CA SER A 42 3.87 5.67 -8.66
C SER A 42 5.35 5.39 -8.86
N GLU A 43 6.21 6.36 -8.54
CA GLU A 43 7.67 6.22 -8.68
C GLU A 43 8.22 5.19 -7.69
N LYS A 44 7.83 5.26 -6.41
CA LYS A 44 8.26 4.29 -5.39
C LYS A 44 7.82 2.86 -5.73
N PHE A 45 6.59 2.70 -6.22
CA PHE A 45 6.07 1.40 -6.64
C PHE A 45 6.86 0.86 -7.84
N LYS A 46 7.10 1.70 -8.84
CA LYS A 46 7.90 1.34 -10.02
C LYS A 46 9.33 0.93 -9.67
N LEU A 47 10.00 1.69 -8.79
CA LEU A 47 11.33 1.37 -8.27
C LEU A 47 11.35 0.05 -7.46
N SER A 48 10.20 -0.35 -6.93
CA SER A 48 10.02 -1.61 -6.22
C SER A 48 9.57 -2.77 -7.13
N GLY A 49 9.59 -2.56 -8.46
CA GLY A 49 9.21 -3.56 -9.46
C GLY A 49 7.72 -3.66 -9.76
N LEU A 50 6.92 -2.69 -9.31
CA LEU A 50 5.48 -2.62 -9.54
C LEU A 50 5.15 -1.42 -10.45
N ASP A 51 5.22 -1.62 -11.78
CA ASP A 51 4.81 -0.59 -12.75
C ASP A 51 3.29 -0.63 -12.94
N LEU A 52 2.57 0.10 -12.09
CA LEU A 52 1.11 0.09 -12.01
C LEU A 52 0.51 1.44 -12.38
N SER A 53 -0.61 1.41 -13.10
CA SER A 53 -1.42 2.58 -13.44
C SER A 53 -2.85 2.38 -12.94
N PHE A 54 -3.21 3.11 -11.87
CA PHE A 54 -4.57 3.10 -11.34
C PHE A 54 -5.44 4.12 -12.09
N CYS A 55 -6.57 3.68 -12.62
CA CYS A 55 -7.52 4.53 -13.35
C CYS A 55 -8.74 4.96 -12.51
N GLN A 56 -8.87 4.42 -11.30
CA GLN A 56 -9.97 4.70 -10.39
C GLN A 56 -9.52 4.45 -8.95
N ASP A 57 -10.05 5.25 -8.04
CA ASP A 57 -9.97 5.04 -6.60
C ASP A 57 -11.38 4.80 -6.03
N ASN A 58 -11.48 3.91 -5.05
CA ASN A 58 -12.73 3.53 -4.41
C ASN A 58 -12.56 3.52 -2.90
N HIS A 59 -13.48 4.19 -2.20
CA HIS A 59 -13.56 4.20 -0.74
C HIS A 59 -14.90 3.61 -0.31
N SER A 60 -14.88 2.60 0.55
CA SER A 60 -16.11 2.06 1.16
C SER A 60 -16.00 1.96 2.68
N LEU A 61 -17.07 2.35 3.38
CA LEU A 61 -17.22 2.17 4.83
C LEU A 61 -18.21 1.03 5.10
N SER A 62 -17.88 0.15 6.04
CA SER A 62 -18.81 -0.84 6.59
C SER A 62 -19.00 -0.53 8.08
N GLU A 63 -20.17 -0.03 8.44
CA GLU A 63 -20.47 0.39 9.82
C GLU A 63 -20.58 -0.80 10.78
N LYS A 64 -21.14 -1.92 10.32
CA LYS A 64 -21.36 -3.12 11.13
C LYS A 64 -20.25 -4.14 10.95
N ALA A 65 -19.70 -4.61 12.07
CA ALA A 65 -18.80 -5.75 12.09
C ALA A 65 -19.48 -6.99 11.49
N GLY A 66 -18.72 -7.79 10.73
CA GLY A 66 -19.24 -8.97 10.02
C GLY A 66 -19.86 -8.68 8.64
N THR A 67 -19.82 -7.44 8.16
CA THR A 67 -20.21 -7.14 6.77
C THR A 67 -19.26 -7.85 5.79
N LEU A 68 -19.79 -8.79 5.00
CA LEU A 68 -19.01 -9.53 4.00
C LEU A 68 -19.09 -8.85 2.63
N ARG A 69 -17.94 -8.68 1.98
CA ARG A 69 -17.83 -8.18 0.61
C ARG A 69 -16.84 -9.07 -0.15
N VAL A 70 -17.28 -9.66 -1.26
CA VAL A 70 -16.43 -10.40 -2.19
C VAL A 70 -16.69 -9.84 -3.57
N HIS A 71 -15.66 -9.40 -4.26
CA HIS A 71 -15.80 -8.93 -5.63
C HIS A 71 -14.64 -9.43 -6.48
N PHE A 72 -14.96 -9.67 -7.75
CA PHE A 72 -14.03 -9.90 -8.83
C PHE A 72 -14.61 -9.19 -10.07
N ARG A 73 -13.71 -8.74 -10.92
CA ARG A 73 -13.97 -8.51 -12.34
C ARG A 73 -12.84 -9.17 -13.09
#